data_AF-A0A1G6MNK9-F1
#
_entry.id   AF-A0A1G6MNK9-F1
#
_cell.length_a   1.000
_cell.length_b   1.000
_cell.length_c   1.000
_cell.angle_alpha   90.00
_cell.angle_beta   90.00
_cell.angle_gamma   90.00
#
_symmetry.space_group_name_H-M   'P 1'
#
loop_
_entity.id
_entity.type
_entity.pdbx_description
1 polymer ?
#
loop_
_entity_poly.entity_id
_entity_poly.type
_entity_poly.pdbx_seq_one_letter_code
_entity_poly.pdbx_strand_id
1 'polypeptide(L)' 'MKDSLELITAKVFSKKYYLDYKDVLSYLKLSRIKPMYKAINITLYEEQEIYNHIKTMDPDLE' A
#
# COMPACT_ATOMS: atom_id res chain seq x y z
N MET A 1 -11.74 19.76 -2.54
CA MET A 1 -11.55 18.96 -3.77
C MET A 1 -12.01 17.55 -3.45
N LYS A 2 -12.65 16.81 -4.38
CA LYS A 2 -13.04 15.41 -4.10
C LYS A 2 -11.75 14.60 -3.94
N ASP A 3 -11.45 14.16 -2.73
CA ASP A 3 -10.45 13.12 -2.49
C ASP A 3 -10.92 11.86 -3.21
N SER A 4 -10.31 11.60 -4.37
CA SER A 4 -10.56 10.37 -5.12
C SER A 4 -9.83 9.26 -4.40
N LEU A 5 -10.59 8.35 -3.78
CA LEU A 5 -10.05 7.17 -3.12
C LEU A 5 -9.37 6.26 -4.17
N GLU A 6 -8.04 6.22 -4.18
CA GLU A 6 -7.26 5.38 -5.10
C GLU A 6 -7.00 4.01 -4.46
N LEU A 7 -7.54 2.96 -5.09
CA LEU A 7 -7.39 1.58 -4.64
C LEU A 7 -6.30 0.86 -5.42
N ILE A 8 -5.39 0.20 -4.72
CA ILE A 8 -4.21 -0.43 -5.31
C ILE A 8 -3.95 -1.82 -4.70
N THR A 9 -3.35 -2.71 -5.49
CA THR A 9 -2.81 -3.97 -4.96
C THR A 9 -1.37 -3.74 -4.47
N ALA A 10 -0.92 -4.51 -3.49
CA ALA A 10 0.48 -4.46 -3.05
C ALA A 10 1.50 -4.62 -4.19
N LYS A 11 1.16 -5.41 -5.22
CA LYS A 11 2.01 -5.65 -6.39
C LYS A 11 2.10 -4.45 -7.34
N VAL A 12 1.01 -3.69 -7.49
CA VAL A 12 1.02 -2.47 -8.30
C VAL A 12 1.71 -1.35 -7.53
N PHE A 13 1.44 -1.24 -6.22
CA PHE A 13 2.11 -0.29 -5.34
C PHE A 13 3.63 -0.46 -5.37
N SER A 14 4.12 -1.69 -5.20
CA SER A 14 5.57 -1.95 -5.20
C SER A 14 6.26 -1.51 -6.49
N LYS A 15 5.58 -1.66 -7.64
CA LYS A 15 6.09 -1.18 -8.94
C LYS A 15 6.04 0.33 -9.07
N LYS A 16 4.98 0.98 -8.59
CA LYS A 16 4.77 2.43 -8.68
C LYS A 16 5.82 3.19 -7.87
N TYR A 17 6.19 2.67 -6.71
CA TYR A 17 7.15 3.29 -5.78
C TYR A 17 8.54 2.62 -5.76
N TYR A 18 8.85 1.78 -6.76
CA TYR A 18 10.14 1.11 -6.89
C TYR A 18 10.61 0.33 -5.64
N LEU A 19 9.66 -0.26 -4.91
CA LEU A 19 9.91 -1.06 -3.71
C LEU A 19 9.92 -2.56 -4.00
N ASP A 20 10.65 -3.34 -3.19
CA ASP A 20 10.49 -4.80 -3.21
C ASP A 20 9.06 -5.16 -2.77
N TYR A 21 8.42 -6.02 -3.56
CA TYR A 21 7.08 -6.52 -3.25
C TYR A 21 7.00 -7.20 -1.88
N LYS A 22 8.05 -7.90 -1.45
CA LYS A 22 8.11 -8.55 -0.13
C LYS A 22 8.14 -7.53 1.01
N ASP A 23 8.78 -6.38 0.80
CA ASP A 23 8.83 -5.31 1.80
C ASP A 23 7.46 -4.66 1.93
N VAL A 24 6.79 -4.36 0.81
CA VAL A 24 5.40 -3.86 0.82
C VAL A 24 4.46 -4.82 1.56
N LEU A 25 4.58 -6.13 1.33
CA LEU A 25 3.80 -7.12 2.08
C LEU A 25 4.14 -7.13 3.58
N SER A 26 5.41 -6.94 3.92
CA SER A 26 5.87 -6.90 5.31
C SER A 26 5.35 -5.65 6.02
N TYR A 27 5.42 -4.49 5.38
CA TYR A 27 4.83 -3.24 5.88
C TYR A 27 3.33 -3.41 6.12
N LEU A 28 2.60 -3.91 5.13
CA LEU A 28 1.16 -4.18 5.28
C LEU A 28 0.86 -5.11 6.45
N LYS A 29 1.66 -6.17 6.65
CA LYS A 29 1.49 -7.14 7.75
C LYS A 29 1.78 -6.54 9.12
N LEU A 30 2.74 -5.62 9.21
CA LEU A 30 3.11 -4.89 10.44
C LEU A 30 2.20 -3.68 10.70
N SER A 31 1.47 -3.24 9.67
CA SER A 31 0.53 -2.13 9.75
C SER A 31 -0.81 -2.51 10.38
N ARG A 32 -1.63 -1.49 10.66
CA ARG A 32 -3.06 -1.63 10.97
C ARG A 32 -3.96 -1.41 9.75
N ILE A 33 -3.38 -1.29 8.55
CA ILE A 33 -4.10 -1.02 7.30
C ILE A 33 -4.97 -2.23 6.98
N LYS A 34 -6.25 -1.97 6.72
CA LYS A 34 -7.21 -3.00 6.35
C LYS A 34 -7.41 -3.00 4.83
N PRO A 35 -7.60 -4.18 4.22
CA PRO A 35 -8.00 -4.22 2.83
C PRO A 35 -9.39 -3.64 2.64
N MET A 36 -9.54 -2.74 1.67
CA MET A 36 -10.82 -2.16 1.26
C MET A 36 -11.65 -3.16 0.46
N TYR A 37 -10.99 -4.07 -0.24
CA TYR A 37 -11.63 -5.17 -0.96
C TYR A 37 -10.76 -6.42 -0.94
N LYS A 38 -11.38 -7.59 -0.75
CA LYS A 38 -10.69 -8.88 -0.70
C LYS A 38 -11.50 -9.96 -1.40
N ALA A 39 -10.91 -10.56 -2.43
CA ALA A 39 -11.37 -11.74 -3.14
C ALA A 39 -10.25 -12.79 -3.20
N ILE A 40 -10.54 -13.99 -3.71
CA ILE A 40 -9.63 -15.15 -3.70
C ILE A 40 -8.20 -14.82 -4.20
N ASN A 41 -8.08 -13.99 -5.25
CA ASN A 41 -6.79 -13.65 -5.87
C ASN A 41 -6.48 -12.15 -5.90
N ILE A 42 -7.32 -11.32 -5.28
CA ILE A 42 -7.20 -9.85 -5.36
C ILE A 42 -7.43 -9.28 -3.98
N THR A 43 -6.48 -8.48 -3.50
CA THR A 43 -6.63 -7.65 -2.31
C THR A 43 -6.28 -6.22 -2.67
N LEU A 44 -7.23 -5.32 -2.46
CA LEU A 44 -7.07 -3.89 -2.70
C LEU A 44 -7.01 -3.16 -1.36
N TYR A 45 -6.14 -2.18 -1.30
CA TYR A 45 -5.93 -1.29 -0.18
C TYR A 45 -6.05 0.14 -0.69
N GLU A 46 -6.32 1.08 0.21
CA GLU A 46 -6.19 2.49 -0.11
C GLU A 46 -4.70 2.84 -0.26
N GLU A 47 -4.33 3.39 -1.41
CA GLU A 47 -2.93 3.68 -1.73
C GLU A 47 -2.30 4.66 -0.73
N GLN A 48 -3.04 5.71 -0.37
CA GLN A 48 -2.54 6.76 0.51
C GLN A 48 -2.25 6.22 1.91
N GLU A 49 -3.04 5.26 2.41
CA GLU A 49 -2.77 4.62 3.70
C GLU A 49 -1.44 3.85 3.67
N ILE A 50 -1.19 3.11 2.59
CA ILE A 50 0.08 2.38 2.41
C ILE A 50 1.24 3.36 2.35
N TYR A 51 1.13 4.37 1.48
CA TYR A 51 2.19 5.37 1.28
C TYR A 51 2.54 6.08 2.59
N ASN A 52 1.53 6.56 3.32
CA ASN A 52 1.74 7.24 4.59
C ASN A 52 2.40 6.33 5.63
N HIS A 53 1.99 5.06 5.72
CA HIS A 53 2.58 4.12 6.67
C HIS A 53 4.03 3.78 6.35
N ILE A 54 4.35 3.56 5.07
CA ILE A 54 5.74 3.28 4.67
C ILE A 54 6.59 4.53 4.91
N LYS A 55 6.09 5.73 4.59
CA LYS A 55 6.82 6.99 4.82
C LYS A 55 7.13 7.28 6.29
N THR A 56 6.37 6.74 7.25
CA THR A 56 6.73 6.85 8.67
C THR A 56 7.82 5.86 9.09
N MET A 57 8.00 4.76 8.36
CA MET A 57 9.02 3.74 8.61
C MET A 57 10.30 3.98 7.81
N ASP A 58 10.16 4.55 6.61
CA ASP A 58 11.23 4.91 5.67
C ASP A 58 10.96 6.32 5.13
N PRO A 59 11.49 7.37 5.80
CA PRO A 59 11.27 8.76 5.43
C PRO A 59 11.83 9.14 4.06
N ASP A 60 12.74 8.33 3.51
CA ASP A 60 13.45 8.59 2.26
C ASP A 60 12.69 8.08 1.02
N LEU A 61 11.46 7.60 1.18
CA LEU A 61 10.56 7.22 0.10
C LEU A 61 10.17 8.45 -0.76
N GLU A 62 10.78 8.57 -1.96
CA GLU A 62 10.49 9.62 -2.98
C GLU A 62 9.10 9.49 -3.64
#